data_AF-A0A7X5WU33-F1
#
_entry.id   AF-A0A7X5WU33-F1
#
_cell.length_a   1.000
_cell.length_b   1.000
_cell.length_c   1.000
_cell.angle_alpha   90.00
_cell.angle_beta   90.00
_cell.angle_gamma   90.00
#
_symmetry.space_group_name_H-M   'P 1'
#
loop_
_entity.id
_entity.type
_entity.pdbx_description
1 polymer ?
#
loop_
_entity_poly.entity_id
_entity_poly.type
_entity_poly.pdbx_seq_one_letter_code
_entity_poly.pdbx_strand_id
1 'polypeptide(L)'
;LREATGCPAVFDGTHSVQRPGRADGSSGGDPEHIPALVRAAVAAGCDGLFLETHPEPSRAPSDGTNMLPLAGLARLIDDVVRIRAAVAPTLGDAGADA
;
A
#
# COMPACT_ATOMS: atom_id res chain seq x y z
N LEU A 1 12.46 -5.69 -9.15
CA LEU A 1 12.40 -4.24 -9.47
C LEU A 1 13.70 -3.56 -9.05
N ARG A 2 13.98 -3.47 -7.74
CA ARG A 2 15.21 -2.87 -7.17
C ARG A 2 16.50 -3.33 -7.86
N GLU A 3 16.73 -4.63 -7.97
CA GLU A 3 17.92 -5.18 -8.64
C GLU A 3 18.01 -4.81 -10.13
N ALA A 4 16.87 -4.74 -10.82
CA ALA A 4 16.82 -4.48 -12.25
C ALA A 4 16.96 -2.98 -12.57
N THR A 5 16.56 -2.09 -11.67
CA THR A 5 16.53 -0.64 -11.91
C THR A 5 17.53 0.16 -11.09
N GLY A 6 18.07 -0.41 -10.00
CA GLY A 6 18.85 0.33 -9.00
C GLY A 6 18.04 1.35 -8.20
N CYS A 7 16.71 1.35 -8.33
CA CYS A 7 15.82 2.35 -7.71
C CYS A 7 14.99 1.76 -6.56
N PRO A 8 14.56 2.61 -5.60
CA PRO A 8 13.58 2.21 -4.58
C PRO A 8 12.27 1.71 -5.19
N ALA A 9 11.67 0.70 -4.57
CA ALA A 9 10.37 0.17 -4.93
C ALA A 9 9.28 0.66 -3.96
N VAL A 10 8.31 1.39 -4.48
CA VAL A 10 7.11 1.84 -3.74
C VAL A 10 5.94 0.95 -4.10
N PHE A 11 5.22 0.46 -3.08
CA PHE A 11 3.98 -0.28 -3.29
C PHE A 11 2.76 0.63 -3.13
N ASP A 12 1.94 0.70 -4.18
CA ASP A 12 0.66 1.39 -4.17
C ASP A 12 -0.43 0.46 -3.61
N GLY A 13 -0.82 0.69 -2.36
CA GLY A 13 -1.79 -0.16 -1.67
C GLY A 13 -3.23 0.07 -2.12
N THR A 14 -3.56 1.24 -2.65
CA THR A 14 -4.94 1.64 -3.00
C THR A 14 -5.28 1.26 -4.43
N HIS A 15 -4.41 1.55 -5.40
CA HIS A 15 -4.68 1.16 -6.80
C HIS A 15 -4.49 -0.34 -7.03
N SER A 16 -3.71 -1.04 -6.20
CA SER A 16 -3.56 -2.50 -6.30
C SER A 16 -4.84 -3.29 -6.00
N VAL A 17 -5.84 -2.68 -5.35
CA VAL A 17 -7.15 -3.33 -5.08
C VAL A 17 -8.23 -2.94 -6.09
N GLN A 18 -7.89 -2.12 -7.08
CA GLN A 18 -8.84 -1.64 -8.08
C GLN A 18 -9.35 -2.81 -8.94
N ARG A 19 -10.65 -2.78 -9.23
CA ARG A 19 -11.36 -3.70 -10.12
C ARG A 19 -11.91 -2.92 -11.30
N PRO A 20 -11.15 -2.81 -12.41
CA PRO A 20 -11.58 -2.08 -13.59
C PRO A 20 -12.91 -2.63 -14.13
N GLY A 21 -13.85 -1.74 -14.46
CA GLY A 21 -15.11 -2.07 -15.12
C GLY A 21 -16.18 -2.74 -14.24
N ARG A 22 -15.98 -2.82 -12.92
CA ARG A 22 -16.89 -3.54 -12.01
C ARG A 22 -18.04 -2.69 -11.43
N ALA A 23 -18.06 -1.37 -11.65
CA ALA A 23 -19.05 -0.46 -11.07
C ALA A 23 -19.76 0.39 -12.14
N ASP A 24 -20.69 -0.21 -12.90
CA ASP A 24 -21.60 0.47 -13.84
C ASP A 24 -20.93 1.53 -14.75
N GLY A 25 -19.74 1.21 -15.28
CA GLY A 25 -18.94 2.11 -16.13
C GLY A 25 -17.80 2.86 -15.43
N SER A 26 -17.68 2.74 -14.11
CA SER A 26 -16.56 3.23 -13.29
C SER A 26 -15.73 2.07 -12.69
N SER A 27 -14.55 2.39 -12.14
CA SER A 27 -13.73 1.43 -11.40
C SER A 27 -14.31 1.13 -10.03
N GLY A 28 -14.58 -0.16 -9.79
CA GLY A 28 -14.76 -0.67 -8.42
C GLY A 28 -13.42 -0.91 -7.74
N GLY A 29 -13.46 -1.40 -6.51
CA GLY A 29 -12.29 -1.79 -5.74
C GLY A 29 -12.67 -2.69 -4.58
N ASP A 30 -11.69 -3.40 -4.02
CA ASP A 30 -11.84 -4.24 -2.82
C ASP A 30 -11.00 -3.66 -1.66
N PRO A 31 -11.38 -2.51 -1.09
CA PRO A 31 -10.57 -1.75 -0.13
C PRO A 31 -10.33 -2.52 1.18
N GLU A 32 -11.14 -3.54 1.48
CA GLU A 32 -10.93 -4.46 2.59
C GLU A 32 -9.61 -5.23 2.50
N HIS A 33 -9.02 -5.35 1.30
CA HIS A 33 -7.76 -6.04 1.08
C HIS A 33 -6.52 -5.14 1.26
N ILE A 34 -6.68 -3.82 1.28
CA ILE A 34 -5.57 -2.86 1.45
C ILE A 34 -4.70 -3.23 2.66
N PRO A 35 -5.24 -3.49 3.87
CA PRO A 35 -4.40 -3.78 5.02
C PRO A 35 -3.59 -5.07 4.88
N ALA A 36 -4.11 -6.09 4.19
CA ALA A 36 -3.41 -7.35 3.99
C ALA A 36 -2.25 -7.17 2.99
N LEU A 37 -2.52 -6.53 1.85
CA LEU A 37 -1.54 -6.32 0.79
C LEU A 37 -0.42 -5.38 1.24
N VAL A 38 -0.74 -4.30 1.95
CA VAL A 38 0.24 -3.35 2.47
C VAL A 38 1.18 -4.03 3.48
N ARG A 39 0.65 -4.83 4.41
CA ARG A 39 1.48 -5.61 5.34
C ARG A 39 2.38 -6.59 4.61
N ALA A 40 1.86 -7.27 3.58
CA ALA A 40 2.65 -8.17 2.76
C ALA A 40 3.76 -7.46 2.00
N ALA A 41 3.50 -6.29 1.42
CA ALA A 41 4.50 -5.49 0.70
C ALA A 41 5.65 -5.05 1.61
N VAL A 42 5.33 -4.59 2.83
CA VAL A 42 6.37 -4.21 3.81
C VAL A 42 7.15 -5.43 4.30
N ALA A 43 6.49 -6.56 4.55
CA ALA A 43 7.17 -7.81 4.90
C ALA A 43 8.09 -8.31 3.76
N ALA A 44 7.71 -8.09 2.51
CA ALA A 44 8.51 -8.41 1.33
C ALA A 44 9.65 -7.41 1.07
N GLY A 45 9.73 -6.31 1.83
CA GLY A 45 10.84 -5.36 1.76
C GLY A 45 10.68 -4.26 0.71
N CYS A 46 9.45 -3.78 0.46
CA CYS A 46 9.27 -2.52 -0.26
C CYS A 46 9.93 -1.35 0.49
N ASP A 47 10.38 -0.34 -0.26
CA ASP A 47 11.08 0.83 0.29
C ASP A 47 10.12 1.94 0.71
N GLY A 48 8.91 1.96 0.13
CA GLY A 48 7.88 2.91 0.46
C GLY A 48 6.48 2.38 0.20
N LEU A 49 5.50 3.10 0.74
CA LEU A 49 4.07 2.85 0.54
C LEU A 49 3.43 4.11 -0.06
N PHE A 50 2.51 3.90 -0.98
CA PHE A 50 1.56 4.91 -1.44
C PHE A 50 0.15 4.47 -1.05
N LEU A 51 -0.59 5.38 -0.40
CA LEU A 51 -1.94 5.13 0.10
C LEU A 51 -2.79 6.38 -0.05
N GLU A 52 -3.89 6.26 -0.78
CA GLU A 52 -4.96 7.25 -0.78
C GLU A 52 -5.94 7.03 0.37
N THR A 53 -6.48 8.13 0.91
CA THR A 53 -7.40 8.07 2.02
C THR A 53 -8.44 9.18 1.96
N HIS A 54 -9.60 8.93 2.55
CA HIS A 54 -10.64 9.92 2.70
C HIS A 54 -11.42 9.68 4.02
N PRO A 55 -11.91 10.72 4.70
CA PRO A 55 -12.77 10.55 5.87
C PRO A 55 -14.04 9.75 5.56
N GLU A 56 -14.58 9.92 4.34
CA GLU A 56 -15.79 9.26 3.86
C GLU A 56 -15.60 8.82 2.39
N PRO A 57 -14.94 7.67 2.12
CA PRO A 57 -14.53 7.28 0.76
C PRO A 57 -15.65 7.29 -0.29
N SER A 58 -16.89 7.00 0.12
CA SER A 58 -18.08 7.06 -0.74
C SER A 58 -18.38 8.45 -1.34
N ARG A 59 -17.78 9.51 -0.78
CA ARG A 59 -17.92 10.90 -1.28
C ARG A 59 -16.64 11.44 -1.91
N ALA A 60 -15.62 10.62 -2.06
CA ALA A 60 -14.41 11.03 -2.76
C ALA A 60 -14.76 11.35 -4.23
N PRO A 61 -14.22 12.44 -4.81
CA PRO A 61 -14.51 12.82 -6.19
C PRO A 61 -13.89 11.88 -7.22
N SER A 62 -12.90 11.06 -6.81
CA SER A 62 -12.25 10.02 -7.60
C SER A 62 -11.88 8.86 -6.69
N ASP A 63 -11.84 7.65 -7.24
CA ASP A 63 -11.25 6.43 -6.64
C ASP A 63 -11.69 6.08 -5.22
N GLY A 64 -12.86 6.57 -4.78
CA GLY A 64 -13.39 6.30 -3.44
C GLY A 64 -13.56 4.82 -3.12
N THR A 65 -13.77 3.98 -4.15
CA THR A 65 -13.85 2.51 -4.05
C THR A 65 -12.50 1.86 -3.73
N ASN A 66 -11.39 2.56 -3.89
CA ASN A 66 -10.03 2.08 -3.66
C ASN A 66 -9.39 2.68 -2.40
N MET A 67 -10.02 3.68 -1.78
CA MET A 67 -9.41 4.44 -0.68
C MET A 67 -9.53 3.73 0.67
N LEU A 68 -8.47 3.83 1.47
CA LEU A 68 -8.50 3.44 2.87
C LEU A 68 -9.29 4.51 3.68
N PRO A 69 -10.28 4.15 4.50
CA PRO A 69 -10.90 5.12 5.41
C PRO A 69 -9.86 5.78 6.33
N LEU A 70 -9.88 7.11 6.44
CA LEU A 70 -8.84 7.87 7.18
C LEU A 70 -8.67 7.41 8.63
N ALA A 71 -9.76 7.04 9.29
CA ALA A 71 -9.73 6.51 10.65
C ALA A 71 -8.90 5.22 10.80
N GLY A 72 -8.72 4.44 9.73
CA GLY A 72 -7.93 3.21 9.71
C GLY A 72 -6.44 3.42 9.47
N LEU A 73 -6.02 4.60 8.98
CA LEU A 73 -4.65 4.85 8.55
C LEU A 73 -3.64 4.69 9.68
N ALA A 74 -3.88 5.34 10.83
CA ALA A 74 -2.93 5.32 11.95
C ALA A 74 -2.61 3.89 12.43
N ARG A 75 -3.64 3.04 12.53
CA ARG A 75 -3.48 1.63 12.91
C ARG A 75 -2.68 0.85 11.86
N LEU A 76 -2.97 1.06 10.57
CA LEU A 76 -2.24 0.37 9.51
C LEU A 76 -0.76 0.77 9.49
N ILE A 77 -0.46 2.06 9.67
CA ILE A 77 0.92 2.56 9.74
C ILE A 77 1.66 1.95 10.94
N ASP A 78 1.04 1.91 12.11
CA ASP A 78 1.62 1.29 13.30
C ASP A 78 1.92 -0.21 13.09
N ASP A 79 1.00 -0.95 12.48
CA ASP A 79 1.20 -2.37 12.12
C ASP A 79 2.43 -2.55 11.19
N VAL A 80 2.53 -1.74 10.14
CA VAL A 80 3.58 -1.94 9.12
C VAL A 80 4.95 -1.45 9.60
N VAL A 81 5.00 -0.44 10.46
CA VAL A 81 6.25 -0.02 11.13
C VAL A 81 6.78 -1.17 12.00
N ARG A 82 5.91 -1.84 12.76
CA ARG A 82 6.30 -3.03 13.53
C ARG A 82 6.79 -4.17 12.65
N ILE A 83 6.11 -4.43 11.53
CA ILE A 83 6.54 -5.44 10.56
C ILE A 83 7.92 -5.08 10.01
N ARG A 84 8.13 -3.84 9.54
CA ARG A 84 9.41 -3.36 9.02
C ARG A 84 10.54 -3.56 10.02
N ALA A 85 10.32 -3.21 11.29
CA ALA A 85 11.30 -3.40 12.35
C ALA A 85 11.63 -4.89 12.57
N ALA A 86 10.63 -5.77 12.52
CA ALA A 86 10.81 -7.20 12.71
C ALA A 86 11.59 -7.86 11.55
N VAL A 87 11.44 -7.38 10.32
CA VAL A 87 12.11 -7.96 9.13
C VAL A 87 13.43 -7.27 8.77
N ALA A 88 13.75 -6.11 9.36
CA ALA A 88 14.98 -5.38 9.08
C ALA A 88 16.27 -6.24 9.21
N PRO A 89 16.44 -7.09 10.25
CA PRO A 89 17.64 -7.94 10.35
C PRO A 89 17.78 -8.96 9.21
N THR A 90 16.67 -9.33 8.56
CA THR A 90 16.64 -10.34 7.50
C THR A 90 16.73 -9.78 6.09
N LEU A 91 16.36 -8.51 5.89
CA LEU A 91 16.32 -7.92 4.55
C LEU A 91 17.66 -7.41 4.04
N GLY A 92 18.66 -7.25 4.93
CA GLY A 92 19.96 -6.68 4.59
C GLY A 92 19.85 -5.22 4.10
N ASP A 93 20.90 -4.43 4.29
CA ASP A 93 20.98 -3.11 3.67
C ASP A 93 21.29 -3.28 2.17
N ALA A 94 20.29 -3.69 1.39
CA ALA A 94 20.41 -3.83 -0.06
C ALA A 94 20.42 -2.47 -0.78
N GLY A 95 21.26 -1.52 -0.32
CA GLY A 95 21.41 -0.21 -0.96
C GLY A 95 22.27 0.86 -0.28
N ALA A 96 23.14 0.54 0.69
CA ALA A 96 24.01 1.57 1.31
C ALA A 96 25.37 1.77 0.61
N ASP A 97 25.81 0.84 -0.25
CA ASP A 97 27.21 0.78 -0.74
C ASP A 97 27.35 0.91 -2.27
N ALA A 98 26.55 1.77 -2.93
CA ALA A 98 26.74 2.11 -4.34
C ALA A 98 26.90 3.61 -4.57
#